data_AF-C1EI53-F1
#
_entry.id   AF-C1EI53-F1
#
_cell.length_a   1.000
_cell.length_b   1.000
_cell.length_c   1.000
_cell.angle_alpha   90.00
_cell.angle_beta   90.00
_cell.angle_gamma   90.00
#
_symmetry.space_group_name_H-M   'P 1'
#
loop_
_entity.id
_entity.type
_entity.pdbx_description
1 polymer ?
#
loop_
_entity_poly.entity_id
_entity_poly.type
_entity_poly.pdbx_seq_one_letter_code
_entity_poly.pdbx_strand_id
1 'polypeptide(L)'
;MSFFGLTYLGSGNVFRNTRANRLDGLLAVPAEAFVDAFHQMSLERTRPKLAGEIGVDGVSFMMRGELPELMERVLGRVPEREELDVFLTFFDITVTGVIDVREFEDGIARMRNRSEHPASSRNYDSSIQMQRDRAKNRRHGTDPQMAYAKPLLASQEYGWFTHQAQPSEIGFRREYRGVQKTDVTLNEGRSLQSYFGEM
;
A
#
# COMPACT_ATOMS: atom_id res chain seq x y z
N MET A 1 -0.31 -32.63 -2.82
CA MET A 1 -0.32 -33.95 -2.17
C MET A 1 -1.27 -33.86 -1.01
N SER A 2 -2.33 -34.68 -0.97
CA SER A 2 -3.14 -34.82 0.25
C SER A 2 -2.45 -35.82 1.16
N PHE A 3 -2.09 -35.42 2.37
CA PHE A 3 -1.58 -36.33 3.39
C PHE A 3 -2.77 -37.19 3.86
N PHE A 4 -2.78 -38.48 3.51
CA PHE A 4 -3.79 -39.47 3.95
C PHE A 4 -5.26 -39.01 3.91
N GLY A 5 -5.71 -38.40 2.81
CA GLY A 5 -7.12 -38.01 2.64
C GLY A 5 -7.59 -36.85 3.53
N LEU A 6 -6.69 -36.20 4.29
CA LEU A 6 -6.98 -34.99 5.05
C LEU A 6 -7.06 -33.79 4.09
N THR A 7 -8.22 -33.58 3.49
CA THR A 7 -8.52 -32.45 2.60
C THR A 7 -9.23 -31.30 3.32
N TYR A 8 -9.75 -31.54 4.52
CA TYR A 8 -10.50 -30.55 5.30
C TYR A 8 -9.61 -29.56 6.07
N LEU A 9 -8.34 -29.90 6.30
CA LEU A 9 -7.38 -29.06 7.07
C LEU A 9 -6.78 -27.91 6.25
N GLY A 10 -7.41 -27.55 5.13
CA GLY A 10 -6.96 -26.49 4.22
C GLY A 10 -6.19 -27.02 3.02
N SER A 11 -5.54 -26.12 2.28
CA SER A 11 -4.89 -26.48 1.04
C SER A 11 -3.62 -27.30 1.25
N GLY A 12 -3.44 -28.32 0.41
CA GLY A 12 -2.26 -29.19 0.47
C GLY A 12 -0.93 -28.51 0.11
N ASN A 13 -0.92 -27.21 -0.24
CA ASN A 13 0.31 -26.45 -0.45
C ASN A 13 0.11 -24.97 -0.06
N VAL A 14 0.63 -24.61 1.12
CA VAL A 14 0.56 -23.26 1.68
C VAL A 14 1.15 -22.20 0.73
N PHE A 15 2.26 -22.52 0.04
CA PHE A 15 2.94 -21.59 -0.86
C PHE A 15 2.23 -21.35 -2.19
N ARG A 16 1.26 -22.18 -2.57
CA ARG A 16 0.42 -21.92 -3.76
C ARG A 16 -0.71 -20.97 -3.41
N ASN A 17 -1.32 -21.15 -2.25
CA ASN A 17 -2.42 -20.32 -1.77
C ASN A 17 -2.00 -18.91 -1.39
N THR A 18 -0.73 -18.70 -1.07
CA THR A 18 -0.21 -17.38 -0.68
C THR A 18 0.27 -16.57 -1.88
N ARG A 19 0.23 -17.10 -3.10
CA ARG A 19 0.64 -16.36 -4.29
C ARG A 19 -0.37 -15.28 -4.61
N ALA A 20 0.12 -14.17 -5.17
CA ALA A 20 -0.77 -13.18 -5.75
C ALA A 20 -1.53 -13.83 -6.92
N ASN A 21 -2.86 -13.85 -6.81
CA ASN A 21 -3.74 -14.31 -7.88
C ASN A 21 -4.14 -13.11 -8.76
N ARG A 22 -4.45 -13.39 -10.02
CA ARG A 22 -5.14 -12.42 -10.87
C ARG A 22 -6.57 -12.29 -10.38
N LEU A 23 -6.99 -11.07 -10.06
CA LEU A 23 -8.32 -10.79 -9.50
C LEU A 23 -9.25 -10.29 -10.60
N ASP A 24 -9.82 -11.21 -11.38
CA ASP A 24 -10.65 -10.87 -12.54
C ASP A 24 -11.92 -10.08 -12.14
N GLY A 25 -12.46 -10.30 -10.94
CA GLY A 25 -13.59 -9.54 -10.40
C GLY A 25 -13.30 -8.05 -10.25
N LEU A 26 -12.12 -7.69 -9.74
CA LEU A 26 -11.67 -6.31 -9.62
C LEU A 26 -11.29 -5.68 -10.97
N LEU A 27 -10.72 -6.49 -11.88
CA LEU A 27 -10.31 -6.01 -13.20
C LEU A 27 -11.49 -5.77 -14.14
N ALA A 28 -12.59 -6.50 -13.96
CA ALA A 28 -13.81 -6.33 -14.75
C ALA A 28 -14.46 -4.95 -14.55
N VAL A 29 -14.22 -4.32 -13.40
CA VAL A 29 -14.74 -2.99 -13.10
C VAL A 29 -13.81 -1.92 -13.72
N PRO A 30 -14.35 -0.93 -14.46
CA PRO A 30 -13.57 0.19 -14.98
C PRO A 30 -13.08 1.12 -13.84
N ALA A 31 -11.95 1.80 -14.03
CA ALA A 31 -11.36 2.63 -12.96
C ALA A 31 -12.27 3.81 -12.60
N GLU A 32 -12.96 4.32 -13.61
CA GLU A 32 -13.94 5.39 -13.55
C GLU A 32 -15.09 5.05 -12.59
N ALA A 33 -15.54 3.80 -12.54
CA ALA A 33 -16.61 3.38 -11.63
C ALA A 33 -16.20 3.48 -10.15
N PHE A 34 -14.91 3.30 -9.83
CA PHE A 34 -14.42 3.52 -8.46
C PHE A 34 -14.43 5.01 -8.10
N VAL A 35 -14.03 5.87 -9.02
CA VAL A 35 -14.02 7.33 -8.82
C VAL A 35 -15.44 7.88 -8.72
N ASP A 36 -16.37 7.38 -9.54
CA ASP A 36 -17.78 7.73 -9.46
C ASP A 36 -18.39 7.33 -8.11
N ALA A 37 -18.07 6.12 -7.62
CA ALA A 37 -18.49 5.67 -6.29
C ALA A 37 -17.88 6.52 -5.17
N PHE A 38 -16.60 6.92 -5.32
CA PHE A 38 -15.94 7.84 -4.38
C PHE A 38 -16.70 9.18 -4.31
N HIS A 39 -17.03 9.79 -5.44
CA HIS A 39 -17.77 11.05 -5.47
C HIS A 39 -19.20 10.93 -4.92
N GLN A 40 -19.81 9.74 -4.97
CA GLN A 40 -21.09 9.49 -4.30
C GLN A 40 -20.99 9.44 -2.78
N MET A 41 -19.82 9.06 -2.26
CA MET A 41 -19.53 8.90 -0.85
C MET A 41 -18.70 10.06 -0.26
N SER A 42 -18.50 11.13 -1.05
CA SER A 42 -17.74 12.31 -0.61
C SER A 42 -18.32 12.92 0.67
N LEU A 43 -17.43 13.57 1.44
CA LEU A 43 -17.78 14.22 2.70
C LEU A 43 -18.89 15.26 2.54
N GLU A 44 -18.96 15.96 1.40
CA GLU A 44 -20.03 16.90 1.10
C GLU A 44 -21.41 16.23 1.16
N ARG A 45 -21.52 14.99 0.67
CA ARG A 45 -22.79 14.26 0.59
C ARG A 45 -23.08 13.49 1.88
N THR A 46 -22.08 12.85 2.46
CA THR A 46 -22.27 11.97 3.62
C THR A 46 -22.20 12.73 4.94
N ARG A 47 -21.28 13.69 5.07
CA ARG A 47 -20.97 14.39 6.33
C ARG A 47 -20.54 15.86 6.12
N PRO A 48 -21.41 16.75 5.59
CA PRO A 48 -21.03 18.12 5.24
C PRO A 48 -20.55 18.96 6.43
N LYS A 49 -21.10 18.72 7.63
CA LYS A 49 -20.66 19.41 8.86
C LYS A 49 -19.21 19.08 9.23
N LEU A 50 -18.83 17.82 9.07
CA LEU A 50 -17.49 17.32 9.39
C LEU A 50 -16.44 17.94 8.45
N ALA A 51 -16.76 18.11 7.17
CA ALA A 51 -15.86 18.79 6.23
C ALA A 51 -15.54 20.23 6.67
N GLY A 52 -16.56 20.96 7.14
CA GLY A 52 -16.40 22.32 7.67
C GLY A 52 -15.61 22.36 8.98
N GLU A 53 -15.83 21.42 9.89
CA GLU A 53 -15.08 21.32 11.16
C GLU A 53 -13.60 20.97 10.94
N ILE A 54 -13.31 20.11 9.95
CA ILE A 54 -11.96 19.71 9.59
C ILE A 54 -11.26 20.79 8.74
N GLY A 55 -12.00 21.63 8.02
CA GLY A 55 -11.46 22.64 7.12
C GLY A 55 -10.90 22.06 5.82
N VAL A 56 -11.47 20.97 5.33
CA VAL A 56 -11.10 20.33 4.04
C VAL A 56 -12.21 20.47 3.02
N ASP A 57 -11.86 20.37 1.74
CA ASP A 57 -12.84 20.35 0.66
C ASP A 57 -13.74 19.10 0.76
N GLY A 58 -15.04 19.29 0.97
CA GLY A 58 -15.97 18.18 1.11
C GLY A 58 -16.12 17.33 -0.16
N VAL A 59 -15.83 17.89 -1.33
CA VAL A 59 -16.00 17.20 -2.62
C VAL A 59 -14.88 16.20 -2.89
N SER A 60 -13.65 16.61 -2.58
CA SER A 60 -12.42 15.87 -2.89
C SER A 60 -12.04 14.85 -1.82
N PHE A 61 -12.76 14.80 -0.69
CA PHE A 61 -12.43 13.91 0.42
C PHE A 61 -13.57 12.96 0.74
N MET A 62 -13.21 11.73 1.12
CA MET A 62 -14.11 10.70 1.63
C MET A 62 -13.58 10.19 2.97
N MET A 63 -14.45 9.60 3.79
CA MET A 63 -14.04 8.95 5.03
C MET A 63 -13.39 7.60 4.73
N ARG A 64 -12.20 7.39 5.30
CA ARG A 64 -11.42 6.19 5.02
C ARG A 64 -12.08 4.91 5.52
N GLY A 65 -12.84 5.01 6.60
CA GLY A 65 -13.63 3.89 7.13
C GLY A 65 -14.72 3.37 6.18
N GLU A 66 -15.05 4.12 5.13
CA GLU A 66 -16.09 3.76 4.16
C GLU A 66 -15.52 3.03 2.93
N LEU A 67 -14.20 2.79 2.89
CA LEU A 67 -13.53 2.05 1.83
C LEU A 67 -14.10 0.63 1.58
N PRO A 68 -14.42 -0.18 2.61
CA PRO A 68 -15.06 -1.49 2.39
C PRO A 68 -16.46 -1.37 1.77
N GLU A 69 -17.26 -0.40 2.20
CA GLU A 69 -18.61 -0.15 1.66
C GLU A 69 -18.56 0.35 0.22
N LEU A 70 -17.57 1.20 -0.11
CA LEU A 70 -17.31 1.61 -1.49
C LEU A 70 -17.06 0.40 -2.38
N MET A 71 -16.25 -0.56 -1.91
CA MET A 71 -15.94 -1.78 -2.67
C MET A 71 -17.18 -2.65 -2.91
N GLU A 72 -18.05 -2.80 -1.91
CA GLU A 72 -19.34 -3.49 -2.05
C GLU A 72 -20.24 -2.82 -3.10
N ARG A 73 -20.31 -1.48 -3.07
CA ARG A 73 -21.11 -0.69 -3.99
C ARG A 73 -20.64 -0.82 -5.45
N VAL A 74 -19.32 -0.81 -5.65
CA VAL A 74 -18.71 -0.91 -6.97
C VAL A 74 -18.85 -2.33 -7.55
N LEU A 75 -18.70 -3.36 -6.72
CA LEU A 75 -18.82 -4.75 -7.16
C LEU A 75 -20.27 -5.24 -7.26
N GLY A 76 -21.21 -4.57 -6.59
CA GLY A 76 -22.62 -4.99 -6.50
C GLY A 76 -22.83 -6.30 -5.73
N ARG A 77 -21.80 -6.76 -5.00
CA ARG A 77 -21.79 -7.97 -4.19
C ARG A 77 -20.84 -7.78 -3.01
N VAL A 78 -20.95 -8.68 -2.02
CA VAL A 78 -19.96 -8.76 -0.96
C VAL A 78 -18.60 -9.18 -1.57
N PRO A 79 -17.51 -8.41 -1.35
CA PRO A 79 -16.19 -8.74 -1.86
C PRO A 79 -15.69 -10.04 -1.22
N GLU A 80 -14.93 -10.82 -1.99
CA GLU A 80 -14.23 -11.95 -1.41
C GLU A 80 -13.13 -11.44 -0.47
N ARG A 81 -12.78 -12.24 0.53
CA ARG A 81 -11.74 -11.86 1.50
C ARG A 81 -10.42 -11.52 0.84
N GLU A 82 -10.03 -12.29 -0.19
CA GLU A 82 -8.80 -12.00 -0.94
C GLU A 82 -8.88 -10.66 -1.67
N GLU A 83 -10.01 -10.34 -2.30
CA GLU A 83 -10.20 -9.06 -3.00
C GLU A 83 -10.12 -7.89 -2.02
N LEU A 84 -10.77 -8.01 -0.85
CA LEU A 84 -10.76 -6.98 0.18
C LEU A 84 -9.36 -6.79 0.79
N ASP A 85 -8.67 -7.89 1.11
CA ASP A 85 -7.30 -7.84 1.63
C ASP A 85 -6.38 -7.15 0.63
N VAL A 86 -6.48 -7.48 -0.66
CA VAL A 86 -5.70 -6.83 -1.73
C VAL A 86 -6.03 -5.34 -1.84
N PHE A 87 -7.31 -4.99 -1.86
CA PHE A 87 -7.78 -3.62 -1.94
C PHE A 87 -7.19 -2.78 -0.78
N LEU A 88 -7.40 -3.22 0.46
CA LEU A 88 -6.93 -2.52 1.66
C LEU A 88 -5.40 -2.47 1.77
N THR A 89 -4.67 -3.40 1.14
CA THR A 89 -3.20 -3.38 1.15
C THR A 89 -2.64 -2.14 0.44
N PHE A 90 -3.37 -1.53 -0.52
CA PHE A 90 -2.90 -0.35 -1.26
C PHE A 90 -3.37 0.99 -0.67
N PHE A 91 -4.25 0.97 0.34
CA PHE A 91 -4.71 2.18 1.03
C PHE A 91 -4.17 2.21 2.46
N ASP A 92 -3.61 3.34 2.87
CA ASP A 92 -3.11 3.52 4.23
C ASP A 92 -4.26 3.77 5.21
N ILE A 93 -4.67 2.76 5.98
CA ILE A 93 -5.75 2.90 6.97
C ILE A 93 -5.34 3.55 8.30
N THR A 94 -4.07 3.90 8.47
CA THR A 94 -3.50 4.24 9.79
C THR A 94 -3.21 5.73 9.97
N VAL A 95 -2.94 6.46 8.89
CA VAL A 95 -2.40 7.83 8.98
C VAL A 95 -3.49 8.90 9.12
N THR A 96 -4.59 8.81 8.37
CA THR A 96 -5.68 9.79 8.42
C THR A 96 -7.05 9.11 8.36
N GLY A 97 -8.03 9.70 9.05
CA GLY A 97 -9.44 9.27 8.97
C GLY A 97 -10.14 9.62 7.66
N VAL A 98 -9.52 10.47 6.82
CA VAL A 98 -10.02 10.87 5.50
C VAL A 98 -9.01 10.48 4.41
N ILE A 99 -9.53 10.30 3.20
CA ILE A 99 -8.77 9.98 1.98
C ILE A 99 -9.15 10.98 0.89
N ASP A 100 -8.17 11.46 0.13
CA ASP A 100 -8.35 12.36 -1.03
C ASP A 100 -8.58 11.53 -2.31
N VAL A 101 -9.35 12.07 -3.27
CA VAL A 101 -9.54 11.49 -4.61
C VAL A 101 -8.20 11.13 -5.25
N ARG A 102 -7.19 12.00 -5.16
CA ARG A 102 -5.87 11.75 -5.81
C ARG A 102 -5.13 10.57 -5.18
N GLU A 103 -5.17 10.48 -3.86
CA GLU A 103 -4.63 9.32 -3.12
C GLU A 103 -5.40 8.06 -3.51
N PHE A 104 -6.72 8.18 -3.62
CA PHE A 104 -7.59 7.07 -3.99
C PHE A 104 -7.29 6.55 -5.41
N GLU A 105 -7.17 7.44 -6.39
CA GLU A 105 -6.81 7.11 -7.79
C GLU A 105 -5.44 6.42 -7.89
N ASP A 106 -4.42 6.90 -7.18
CA ASP A 106 -3.10 6.25 -7.14
C ASP A 106 -3.19 4.85 -6.52
N GLY A 107 -3.95 4.69 -5.43
CA GLY A 107 -4.21 3.40 -4.80
C GLY A 107 -4.90 2.41 -5.75
N ILE A 108 -5.93 2.85 -6.48
CA ILE A 108 -6.62 2.04 -7.49
C ILE A 108 -5.68 1.67 -8.64
N ALA A 109 -4.87 2.61 -9.14
CA ALA A 109 -3.92 2.36 -10.22
C ALA A 109 -2.88 1.28 -9.82
N ARG A 110 -2.32 1.38 -8.61
CA ARG A 110 -1.37 0.39 -8.07
C ARG A 110 -2.03 -0.97 -7.86
N MET A 111 -3.22 -1.00 -7.29
CA MET A 111 -3.99 -2.22 -7.10
C MET A 111 -4.29 -2.92 -8.43
N ARG A 112 -4.75 -2.17 -9.45
CA ARG A 112 -5.02 -2.71 -10.78
C ARG A 112 -3.77 -3.28 -11.42
N ASN A 113 -2.65 -2.56 -11.37
CA ASN A 113 -1.37 -3.03 -11.90
C ASN A 113 -0.98 -4.38 -11.29
N ARG A 114 -1.02 -4.49 -9.96
CA ARG A 114 -0.76 -5.75 -9.25
C ARG A 114 -1.73 -6.85 -9.65
N SER A 115 -3.01 -6.53 -9.77
CA SER A 115 -4.06 -7.52 -10.05
C SER A 115 -3.99 -8.04 -11.47
N GLU A 116 -3.61 -7.20 -12.43
CA GLU A 116 -3.46 -7.56 -13.84
C GLU A 116 -2.19 -8.37 -14.09
N HIS A 117 -1.09 -7.98 -13.44
CA HIS A 117 0.25 -8.55 -13.63
C HIS A 117 0.85 -9.04 -12.29
N PRO A 118 0.27 -10.08 -11.66
CA PRO A 118 0.83 -10.63 -10.43
C PRO A 118 2.25 -11.17 -10.70
N ALA A 119 3.21 -10.75 -9.89
CA ALA A 119 4.60 -11.13 -10.11
C ALA A 119 4.82 -12.62 -9.76
N SER A 120 5.70 -13.29 -10.50
CA SER A 120 6.09 -14.66 -10.16
C SER A 120 6.86 -14.67 -8.84
N SER A 121 6.45 -15.53 -7.91
CA SER A 121 7.19 -15.78 -6.67
C SER A 121 8.49 -16.58 -6.89
N ARG A 122 8.64 -17.22 -8.05
CA ARG A 122 9.82 -18.02 -8.43
C ARG A 122 10.76 -17.17 -9.27
N ASN A 123 11.89 -16.78 -8.67
CA ASN A 123 12.92 -15.95 -9.31
C ASN A 123 14.11 -16.75 -9.86
N TYR A 124 14.28 -18.00 -9.44
CA TYR A 124 15.36 -18.87 -9.91
C TYR A 124 14.86 -20.27 -10.19
N ASP A 125 15.49 -20.89 -11.19
CA ASP A 125 15.34 -22.31 -11.50
C ASP A 125 16.52 -23.15 -10.97
N SER A 126 17.63 -22.51 -10.64
CA SER A 126 18.86 -23.16 -10.16
C SER A 126 19.30 -22.62 -8.80
N SER A 127 19.52 -23.54 -7.85
CA SER A 127 20.05 -23.22 -6.52
C SER A 127 21.48 -22.67 -6.58
N ILE A 128 22.30 -23.14 -7.53
CA ILE A 128 23.68 -22.67 -7.73
C ILE A 128 23.67 -21.20 -8.15
N GLN A 129 22.78 -20.82 -9.06
CA GLN A 129 22.65 -19.43 -9.49
C GLN A 129 22.19 -18.52 -8.35
N MET A 130 21.19 -18.95 -7.58
CA MET A 130 20.73 -18.24 -6.40
C MET A 130 21.87 -18.00 -5.40
N GLN A 131 22.69 -19.01 -5.12
CA GLN A 131 23.83 -18.90 -4.20
C GLN A 131 24.91 -17.93 -4.72
N ARG A 132 25.21 -17.97 -6.02
CA ARG A 132 26.18 -17.06 -6.66
C ARG A 132 25.71 -15.61 -6.60
N ASP A 133 24.43 -15.35 -6.88
CA ASP A 133 23.86 -14.01 -6.84
C ASP A 133 23.79 -13.48 -5.40
N ARG A 134 23.47 -14.35 -4.43
CA ARG A 134 23.55 -14.02 -3.01
C ARG A 134 24.97 -13.65 -2.57
N ALA A 135 25.99 -14.39 -3.01
CA ALA A 135 27.39 -14.09 -2.70
C ALA A 135 27.85 -12.73 -3.26
N LYS A 136 27.18 -12.24 -4.31
CA LYS A 136 27.42 -10.92 -4.91
C LYS A 136 26.53 -9.82 -4.32
N ASN A 137 25.76 -10.10 -3.26
CA ASN A 137 24.78 -9.19 -2.67
C ASN A 137 23.72 -8.69 -3.67
N ARG A 138 23.44 -9.45 -4.73
CA ARG A 138 22.41 -9.09 -5.70
C ARG A 138 21.04 -9.34 -5.10
N ARG A 139 20.24 -8.28 -4.98
CA ARG A 139 18.84 -8.37 -4.51
C ARG A 139 17.90 -8.74 -5.66
N HIS A 140 16.78 -9.38 -5.33
CA HIS A 140 15.72 -9.58 -6.31
C HIS A 140 15.01 -8.25 -6.57
N GLY A 141 14.66 -8.01 -7.84
CA GLY A 141 13.91 -6.81 -8.24
C GLY A 141 12.41 -6.92 -7.95
N THR A 142 11.90 -8.13 -7.71
CA THR A 142 10.49 -8.36 -7.42
C THR A 142 10.19 -8.10 -5.95
N ASP A 143 9.25 -7.18 -5.70
CA ASP A 143 8.75 -6.93 -4.36
C ASP A 143 7.83 -8.09 -3.88
N PRO A 144 8.00 -8.58 -2.64
CA PRO A 144 7.08 -9.56 -2.05
C PRO A 144 5.60 -9.19 -2.11
N GLN A 145 5.24 -7.91 -1.96
CA GLN A 145 3.85 -7.42 -2.00
C GLN A 145 3.20 -7.63 -3.38
N MET A 146 4.00 -7.66 -4.45
CA MET A 146 3.54 -7.93 -5.81
C MET A 146 3.40 -9.43 -6.13
N ALA A 147 4.15 -10.28 -5.43
CA ALA A 147 4.24 -11.72 -5.71
C ALA A 147 3.35 -12.59 -4.80
N TYR A 148 3.00 -12.09 -3.60
CA TYR A 148 2.21 -12.82 -2.63
C TYR A 148 0.91 -12.09 -2.29
N ALA A 149 -0.14 -12.83 -1.93
CA ALA A 149 -1.41 -12.29 -1.46
C ALA A 149 -1.28 -11.72 -0.03
N LYS A 150 -0.41 -12.30 0.78
CA LYS A 150 -0.19 -11.97 2.19
C LYS A 150 1.26 -12.27 2.58
N PRO A 151 1.78 -11.67 3.67
CA PRO A 151 3.11 -11.99 4.16
C PRO A 151 3.20 -13.48 4.56
N LEU A 152 4.29 -14.12 4.17
CA LEU A 152 4.63 -15.51 4.51
C LEU A 152 5.39 -15.63 5.83
N LEU A 153 6.20 -14.62 6.12
CA LEU A 153 7.09 -14.58 7.27
C LEU A 153 6.79 -13.34 8.09
N ALA A 154 6.97 -13.41 9.41
CA ALA A 154 6.79 -12.27 10.30
C ALA A 154 7.65 -11.05 9.90
N SER A 155 8.85 -11.27 9.34
CA SER A 155 9.69 -10.19 8.86
C SER A 155 9.09 -9.42 7.68
N GLN A 156 8.24 -10.06 6.87
CA GLN A 156 7.56 -9.40 5.75
C GLN A 156 6.44 -8.50 6.24
N GLU A 157 5.83 -8.77 7.39
CA GLU A 157 4.72 -7.97 7.95
C GLU A 157 5.14 -6.51 8.19
N TYR A 158 6.36 -6.29 8.70
CA TYR A 158 6.89 -4.94 8.97
C TYR A 158 7.05 -4.07 7.72
N GLY A 159 7.23 -4.68 6.55
CA GLY A 159 7.43 -3.99 5.27
C GLY A 159 6.28 -4.19 4.29
N TRP A 160 5.18 -4.84 4.70
CA TRP A 160 4.13 -5.27 3.78
C TRP A 160 3.32 -4.11 3.18
N PHE A 161 3.31 -2.96 3.86
CA PHE A 161 2.47 -1.82 3.54
C PHE A 161 3.25 -0.66 2.88
N THR A 162 4.48 -0.91 2.43
CA THR A 162 5.35 0.14 1.86
C THR A 162 4.88 0.68 0.52
N HIS A 163 4.11 -0.09 -0.26
CA HIS A 163 3.56 0.35 -1.55
C HIS A 163 2.18 1.03 -1.47
N GLN A 164 1.67 1.31 -0.26
CA GLN A 164 0.43 2.07 -0.10
C GLN A 164 0.49 3.43 -0.81
N ALA A 165 -0.67 3.89 -1.27
CA ALA A 165 -0.82 5.25 -1.78
C ALA A 165 -0.42 6.24 -0.68
N GLN A 166 0.40 7.22 -1.06
CA GLN A 166 0.86 8.23 -0.10
C GLN A 166 -0.27 9.23 0.15
N PRO A 167 -0.52 9.61 1.42
CA PRO A 167 -1.54 10.59 1.73
C PRO A 167 -1.24 11.92 1.03
N SER A 168 -2.28 12.57 0.50
CA SER A 168 -2.08 13.84 -0.20
C SER A 168 -1.76 14.98 0.76
N GLU A 169 -0.95 15.93 0.30
CA GLU A 169 -0.60 17.14 1.07
C GLU A 169 -1.74 18.19 1.09
N ILE A 170 -2.83 17.96 0.38
CA ILE A 170 -3.87 18.97 0.06
C ILE A 170 -4.84 19.21 1.23
N GLY A 171 -4.85 18.34 2.24
CA GLY A 171 -5.67 18.51 3.44
C GLY A 171 -4.81 18.60 4.71
N PHE A 172 -4.62 17.46 5.36
CA PHE A 172 -3.86 17.36 6.60
C PHE A 172 -2.35 17.37 6.34
N ARG A 173 -1.77 18.56 6.22
CA ARG A 173 -0.31 18.69 6.17
C ARG A 173 0.27 18.41 7.55
N ARG A 174 0.77 17.19 7.75
CA ARG A 174 1.62 16.88 8.91
C ARG A 174 2.91 17.67 8.72
N GLU A 175 3.03 18.80 9.42
CA GLU A 175 4.25 19.57 9.40
C GLU A 175 5.35 18.76 10.11
N TYR A 176 6.25 18.16 9.33
CA TYR A 176 7.40 17.48 9.88
C TYR A 176 8.41 18.51 10.38
N ARG A 177 8.51 18.65 11.70
CA ARG A 177 9.47 19.54 12.36
C ARG A 177 10.74 18.79 12.74
N GLY A 178 11.52 18.42 11.73
CA GLY A 178 12.85 17.86 11.94
C GLY A 178 13.85 18.92 12.40
N VAL A 179 14.83 18.53 13.22
CA VAL A 179 15.97 19.40 13.54
C VAL A 179 16.83 19.53 12.30
N GLN A 180 16.81 20.71 11.67
CA GLN A 180 17.65 21.01 10.51
C GLN A 180 18.95 21.66 10.95
N LYS A 181 20.02 21.40 10.19
CA LYS A 181 21.26 22.16 10.33
C LYS A 181 21.01 23.58 9.83
N THR A 182 21.45 24.56 10.60
CA THR A 182 21.41 25.97 10.24
C THR A 182 22.79 26.45 9.78
N ASP A 183 22.84 27.62 9.17
CA ASP A 183 24.05 28.42 8.90
C ASP A 183 25.05 28.44 10.06
N VAL A 184 24.58 28.64 11.29
CA VAL A 184 25.39 28.61 12.52
C VAL A 184 26.02 27.24 12.74
N THR A 185 25.27 26.16 12.56
CA THR A 185 25.83 24.80 12.76
C THR A 185 26.71 24.34 11.61
N LEU A 186 26.59 24.94 10.43
CA LEU A 186 27.35 24.57 9.25
C LEU A 186 28.67 25.33 9.15
N ASN A 187 28.64 26.66 9.30
CA ASN A 187 29.77 27.51 8.94
C ASN A 187 30.06 28.64 9.93
N GLU A 188 29.02 29.31 10.47
CA GLU A 188 29.23 30.56 11.24
C GLU A 188 29.56 30.30 12.72
N GLY A 189 29.04 29.19 13.25
CA GLY A 189 29.30 28.77 14.62
C GLY A 189 30.76 28.36 14.78
N ARG A 190 31.44 29.02 15.70
CA ARG A 190 32.83 28.67 16.03
C ARG A 190 32.87 27.27 16.62
N SER A 191 33.53 26.36 15.92
CA SER A 191 33.87 25.03 16.40
C SER A 191 35.33 24.97 16.84
N LEU A 192 35.71 24.03 17.69
CA LEU A 192 37.12 23.80 18.04
C LEU A 192 37.98 23.54 16.79
N GLN A 193 37.38 22.88 15.78
CA GLN A 193 38.03 22.65 14.49
C GLN A 193 38.34 23.94 13.74
N SER A 194 37.40 24.91 13.74
CA SER A 194 37.65 26.25 13.18
C SER A 194 38.71 27.05 13.97
N TYR A 195 38.89 26.73 15.25
CA TYR A 195 39.84 27.43 16.12
C TYR A 195 41.28 26.89 16.00
N PHE A 196 41.43 25.56 15.89
CA PHE A 196 42.75 24.91 15.81
C PHE A 196 43.24 24.66 14.38
N GLY A 197 42.41 24.86 13.35
CA GLY A 197 42.82 24.77 11.96
C GLY A 197 43.08 23.35 11.46
N GLU A 198 42.60 22.33 12.17
CA GLU A 198 42.73 20.93 11.74
C GLU A 198 41.69 20.61 10.65
N MET A 199 42.15 20.37 9.42
CA MET A 199 41.37 19.68 8.38
C MET A 199 41.57 18.18 8.47
#